data_AF-A0A945SDX0-F1
#
_entry.id   AF-A0A945SDX0-F1
#
_cell.length_a   1.000
_cell.length_b   1.000
_cell.length_c   1.000
_cell.angle_alpha   90.00
_cell.angle_beta   90.00
_cell.angle_gamma   90.00
#
_symmetry.space_group_name_H-M   'P 1'
#
loop_
_entity.id
_entity.type
_entity.pdbx_description
1 polymer ?
#
loop_
_entity_poly.entity_id
_entity_poly.type
_entity_poly.pdbx_seq_one_letter_code
_entity_poly.pdbx_strand_id
1 'polypeptide(L)' 'MTEFFKSLQEKIIGAISLALSILCIGVIVQLLLGESLVGWDPVGNIQEAGSAFIGVIAIVALYLLFKKK' A
#
# COMPACT_ATOMS: atom_id res chain seq x y z
N MET A 1 -20.35 -19.97 -11.53
CA MET A 1 -19.56 -19.78 -10.29
C MET A 1 -18.31 -18.90 -10.53
N THR A 2 -18.38 -17.92 -11.44
CA THR A 2 -17.22 -17.10 -11.87
C THR A 2 -17.50 -15.60 -11.73
N GLU A 3 -18.73 -15.16 -11.99
CA GLU A 3 -19.09 -13.72 -11.90
C GLU A 3 -19.05 -13.18 -10.48
N PHE A 4 -19.54 -13.95 -9.50
CA PHE A 4 -19.46 -13.55 -8.10
C PHE A 4 -18.00 -13.32 -7.65
N PHE A 5 -17.11 -14.29 -7.92
CA PHE A 5 -15.68 -14.18 -7.61
C PHE A 5 -15.01 -13.02 -8.35
N LYS A 6 -15.35 -12.81 -9.63
CA LYS A 6 -14.84 -11.69 -10.42
C LYS A 6 -15.27 -10.34 -9.82
N SER A 7 -16.54 -10.20 -9.45
CA SER A 7 -17.05 -8.97 -8.83
C SER A 7 -16.42 -8.70 -7.45
N LEU A 8 -16.17 -9.75 -6.67
CA LEU A 8 -15.47 -9.62 -5.39
C LEU A 8 -14.02 -9.21 -5.60
N GLN A 9 -13.31 -9.82 -6.56
CA GLN A 9 -11.95 -9.46 -6.90
C GLN A 9 -11.84 -7.99 -7.33
N GLU A 10 -12.73 -7.53 -8.21
CA GLU A 10 -12.76 -6.13 -8.65
C GLU A 10 -12.99 -5.16 -7.48
N LYS A 11 -13.90 -5.49 -6.55
CA LYS A 11 -14.15 -4.69 -5.35
C LYS A 11 -12.95 -4.67 -4.40
N ILE A 12 -12.30 -5.81 -4.19
CA ILE A 12 -11.10 -5.90 -3.34
C ILE A 12 -9.96 -5.08 -3.94
N ILE A 13 -9.72 -5.21 -5.25
CA ILE A 13 -8.70 -4.42 -5.95
C ILE A 13 -9.01 -2.93 -5.82
N GLY A 14 -10.26 -2.53 -6.03
CA GLY A 14 -10.69 -1.13 -5.86
C GLY A 14 -10.46 -0.62 -4.44
N ALA A 15 -10.84 -1.40 -3.43
CA ALA A 15 -10.66 -1.05 -2.03
C ALA A 15 -9.17 -0.93 -1.65
N ILE A 16 -8.34 -1.88 -2.09
CA ILE A 16 -6.88 -1.83 -1.88
C ILE A 16 -6.28 -0.62 -2.57
N SER A 17 -6.68 -0.31 -3.81
CA SER A 17 -6.18 0.85 -4.54
C SER A 17 -6.53 2.17 -3.85
N LEU A 18 -7.74 2.27 -3.30
CA LEU A 18 -8.17 3.42 -2.52
C LEU A 18 -7.37 3.54 -1.21
N ALA A 19 -7.22 2.44 -0.47
CA ALA A 19 -6.46 2.38 0.77
C ALA A 19 -4.98 2.79 0.54
N LEU A 20 -4.36 2.29 -0.53
CA LEU A 20 -3.01 2.68 -0.93
C LEU A 20 -2.92 4.18 -1.23
N SER A 21 -3.89 4.74 -1.94
CA SER A 21 -3.92 6.17 -2.25
C SER A 21 -4.01 7.02 -0.98
N ILE A 22 -4.88 6.63 -0.04
CA ILE A 22 -5.01 7.28 1.27
C ILE A 22 -3.70 7.16 2.07
N LEU A 23 -3.08 5.97 2.08
CA LEU A 23 -1.80 5.74 2.75
C LEU A 23 -0.69 6.65 2.18
N CYS A 24 -0.55 6.73 0.86
CA CYS A 24 0.45 7.58 0.21
C CYS A 24 0.23 9.07 0.53
N ILE A 25 -1.02 9.54 0.49
CA ILE A 25 -1.35 10.92 0.88
C ILE A 25 -1.00 11.14 2.35
N GLY A 26 -1.38 10.21 3.23
CA GLY A 26 -1.06 10.27 4.66
C GLY A 26 0.43 10.37 4.92
N VAL A 27 1.24 9.53 4.26
CA VAL A 27 2.72 9.59 4.36
C VAL A 27 3.24 10.95 3.94
N ILE A 28 2.82 11.47 2.78
CA ILE A 28 3.31 12.76 2.26
C ILE A 28 2.94 13.90 3.22
N VAL A 29 1.67 13.97 3.64
CA VAL A 29 1.20 15.02 4.54
C VAL A 29 1.91 14.95 5.89
N GLN A 30 2.11 13.74 6.43
CA GLN A 30 2.83 13.56 7.69
C GLN A 30 4.30 14.00 7.57
N LEU A 31 4.98 13.66 6.47
CA LEU A 31 6.36 14.09 6.21
C LEU A 31 6.48 15.62 6.08
N LEU A 32 5.47 16.28 5.51
CA LEU A 32 5.43 17.74 5.37
C LEU A 32 5.17 18.45 6.70
N LEU A 33 4.28 17.91 7.53
CA LEU A 33 3.92 18.50 8.82
C LEU A 33 4.92 18.17 9.93
N GLY A 34 5.60 17.02 9.85
CA GLY A 34 6.55 16.56 10.86
C GLY A 34 5.90 16.01 12.14
N GLU A 35 4.57 15.87 12.16
CA GLU A 35 3.78 15.34 13.28
C GLU A 35 2.72 14.35 12.80
N SER A 36 2.14 13.56 13.72
CA SER A 36 1.12 12.56 13.38
C SER A 36 -0.20 13.19 12.92
N LEU A 37 -0.91 12.49 12.03
CA LEU A 37 -2.15 12.96 11.42
C LEU A 37 -3.37 12.53 12.25
N VAL A 38 -3.79 13.34 13.21
CA VAL A 38 -5.00 13.07 14.02
C VAL A 38 -4.95 11.67 14.68
N GLY A 39 -3.81 11.34 15.30
CA GLY A 39 -3.58 10.04 15.94
C GLY A 39 -3.22 8.90 14.98
N TRP A 40 -3.17 9.15 13.68
CA TRP A 40 -2.65 8.22 12.69
C TRP A 40 -1.19 8.55 12.34
N ASP A 41 -0.31 7.55 12.46
CA ASP A 41 1.12 7.66 12.16
C ASP A 41 1.51 6.72 11.00
N PRO A 42 1.15 7.05 9.75
CA PRO A 42 1.48 6.20 8.61
C PRO A 42 2.98 6.01 8.39
N VAL A 43 3.82 7.01 8.69
CA VAL A 43 5.28 6.90 8.55
C VAL A 43 5.85 5.94 9.61
N GLY A 44 5.46 6.10 10.87
CA GLY A 44 5.84 5.23 11.98
C GLY A 44 5.39 3.79 11.75
N ASN A 45 4.17 3.58 11.26
CA ASN A 45 3.67 2.23 10.92
C ASN A 45 4.53 1.53 9.85
N ILE A 46 4.99 2.27 8.84
CA ILE A 46 5.88 1.73 7.80
C ILE A 46 7.28 1.45 8.38
N GLN A 47 7.79 2.31 9.25
CA GLN A 47 9.09 2.11 9.92
C GLN A 47 9.05 0.89 10.85
N GLU A 48 7.96 0.72 11.60
CA GLU A 48 7.74 -0.42 12.49
C GLU A 48 7.61 -1.74 11.72
N ALA A 49 7.01 -1.71 10.52
CA ALA A 49 7.00 -2.87 9.63
C ALA A 49 8.41 -3.33 9.21
N GLY A 50 9.42 -2.46 9.33
CA GLY A 50 10.84 -2.81 9.28
C GLY A 50 11.22 -3.66 8.07
N SER A 51 11.86 -4.81 8.33
CA SER A 51 12.34 -5.71 7.28
C SER A 51 11.23 -6.33 6.43
N ALA A 52 10.00 -6.42 6.95
CA ALA A 52 8.88 -6.97 6.19
C ALA A 52 8.51 -6.06 5.01
N PHE A 53 8.56 -4.73 5.21
CA PHE A 53 8.29 -3.76 4.14
C PHE A 53 9.34 -3.84 3.03
N ILE A 54 10.61 -4.02 3.39
CA ILE A 54 11.72 -4.24 2.45
C ILE A 54 11.48 -5.50 1.62
N GLY A 55 11.04 -6.60 2.27
CA GLY A 55 10.71 -7.85 1.59
C GLY A 55 9.59 -7.68 0.55
N VAL A 56 8.53 -6.94 0.90
CA VAL A 56 7.43 -6.64 -0.04
C VAL A 56 7.92 -5.81 -1.22
N ILE A 57 8.72 -4.76 -0.98
CA ILE A 57 9.30 -3.94 -2.07
C ILE A 57 10.21 -4.78 -2.96
N ALA A 58 11.04 -5.66 -2.39
CA ALA A 58 11.91 -6.54 -3.15
C ALA A 58 11.12 -7.49 -4.06
N ILE A 59 10.03 -8.10 -3.55
CA ILE A 59 9.15 -8.95 -4.35
C ILE A 59 8.47 -8.16 -5.46
N VAL A 60 7.98 -6.95 -5.18
CA VAL A 60 7.37 -6.07 -6.19
C VAL A 60 8.39 -5.67 -7.26
N ALA A 61 9.61 -5.31 -6.87
CA ALA A 61 10.69 -4.95 -7.79
C ALA A 61 11.08 -6.14 -8.69
N LEU A 62 11.23 -7.34 -8.10
CA LEU A 62 11.47 -8.57 -8.86
C LEU A 62 10.31 -8.86 -9.82
N TYR A 63 9.06 -8.77 -9.36
CA TYR A 63 7.89 -8.91 -10.22
C TYR A 63 7.93 -7.93 -11.38
N LEU A 64 8.21 -6.64 -11.14
CA LEU A 64 8.31 -5.64 -12.21
C LEU A 64 9.46 -5.93 -13.19
N LEU A 65 10.60 -6.42 -12.69
CA LEU A 65 11.77 -6.77 -13.51
C LEU A 65 11.48 -7.97 -14.43
N PHE A 66 10.80 -8.99 -13.90
CA PHE A 66 10.47 -10.21 -14.64
C PHE A 66 9.15 -10.12 -15.42
N LYS A 67 8.28 -9.16 -15.11
CA LYS A 67 7.09 -8.78 -15.89
C LYS A 67 7.45 -7.88 -17.08
N LYS A 68 8.65 -8.03 -17.65
CA LYS A 68 8.90 -7.55 -19.01
C LYS A 68 7.96 -8.32 -19.96
N LYS A 69 7.32 -7.57 -20.85
CA LYS A 69 6.31 -7.98 -21.85
C LYS A 69 6.52 -9.38 -22.43
#